data_AF-A0A6J3LR14-F1
#
_entry.id   AF-A0A6J3LR14-F1
#
_cell.length_a   1.000
_cell.length_b   1.000
_cell.length_c   1.000
_cell.angle_alpha   90.00
_cell.angle_beta   90.00
_cell.angle_gamma   90.00
#
_symmetry.space_group_name_H-M   'P 1'
#
loop_
_entity.id
_entity.type
_entity.pdbx_description
1 polymer ?
#
loop_
_entity_poly.entity_id
_entity_poly.type
_entity_poly.pdbx_seq_one_letter_code
_entity_poly.pdbx_strand_id
1 'polypeptide(L)'
;VLFSLVFAPVGCILRFQLSVRMNRLIAAFPLGTFTANVLGTAVLGIAYDLQHSSAASSVVGCQVLQGIEDGFCGALTTVSTWVLELDTLRLRHAYVYGGCSILVALGCITVIMGPLRWTEGFTPPVCRT
;
A
#
# COMPACT_ATOMS: atom_id res chain seq x y z
N VAL A 1 8.99 10.80 10.70
CA VAL A 1 9.35 9.70 11.64
C VAL A 1 8.34 9.56 12.79
N LEU A 2 8.05 10.59 13.58
CA LEU A 2 7.09 10.49 14.70
C LEU A 2 5.73 9.93 14.27
N PHE A 3 5.10 10.52 13.24
CA PHE A 3 3.83 10.01 12.72
C PHE A 3 3.93 8.58 12.19
N SER A 4 5.03 8.22 11.52
CA SER A 4 5.27 6.85 11.03
C SER A 4 5.24 5.83 12.18
N LEU A 5 5.86 6.16 13.33
CA LEU A 5 5.84 5.31 14.53
C LEU A 5 4.43 5.15 15.12
N VAL A 6 3.60 6.19 15.03
CA VAL A 6 2.21 6.16 15.51
C VAL A 6 1.32 5.33 14.58
N PHE A 7 1.52 5.44 13.27
CA PHE A 7 0.66 4.80 12.28
C PHE A 7 1.04 3.35 11.96
N ALA A 8 2.30 2.95 12.12
CA ALA A 8 2.75 1.60 11.85
C ALA A 8 2.03 0.50 12.65
N PRO A 9 1.78 0.63 13.98
CA PRO A 9 1.02 -0.36 14.74
C PRO A 9 -0.38 -0.62 14.16
N VAL A 10 -1.06 0.43 13.70
CA VAL A 10 -2.40 0.32 13.10
C VAL A 10 -2.35 -0.50 11.82
N GLY A 11 -1.39 -0.21 10.93
CA GLY A 11 -1.17 -0.97 9.70
C GLY A 11 -0.85 -2.44 9.97
N CYS A 12 0.02 -2.70 10.95
CA CYS A 12 0.41 -4.06 11.34
C CYS A 12 -0.78 -4.86 11.91
N ILE A 13 -1.58 -4.26 12.80
CA ILE A 13 -2.76 -4.92 13.38
C ILE A 13 -3.78 -5.24 12.27
N LEU A 14 -4.05 -4.29 11.37
CA LEU A 14 -4.98 -4.52 10.27
C LEU A 14 -4.50 -5.66 9.36
N ARG A 15 -3.21 -5.66 8.98
CA ARG A 15 -2.60 -6.76 8.20
C ARG A 15 -2.77 -8.09 8.92
N PHE A 16 -2.49 -8.15 10.22
CA PHE A 16 -2.65 -9.37 11.01
C PHE A 16 -4.09 -9.89 11.00
N GLN A 17 -5.08 -9.01 11.20
CA GLN A 17 -6.49 -9.40 11.17
C GLN A 17 -6.93 -9.90 9.79
N LEU A 18 -6.49 -9.22 8.71
CA LEU A 18 -6.74 -9.66 7.34
C LEU A 18 -6.14 -11.04 7.08
N SER A 19 -4.88 -11.27 7.46
CA SER A 19 -4.23 -12.57 7.29
C SER A 19 -4.94 -13.68 8.07
N VAL A 20 -5.28 -13.45 9.34
CA VAL A 20 -5.94 -14.47 10.19
C VAL A 20 -7.33 -14.81 9.65
N ARG A 21 -8.11 -13.81 9.22
CA ARG A 21 -9.50 -14.02 8.80
C ARG A 21 -9.62 -14.53 7.37
N MET A 22 -8.78 -14.04 6.45
CA MET A 22 -9.00 -14.19 5.00
C MET A 22 -8.02 -15.15 4.31
N ASN A 23 -6.78 -15.35 4.80
CA ASN A 23 -5.84 -16.25 4.11
C ASN A 23 -6.32 -17.71 4.08
N ARG A 24 -7.12 -18.11 5.07
CA ARG A 24 -7.67 -19.47 5.16
C ARG A 24 -8.89 -19.71 4.27
N LEU A 25 -9.47 -18.66 3.68
CA LEU A 25 -10.69 -18.78 2.87
C LEU A 25 -10.42 -19.50 1.54
N ILE A 26 -9.25 -19.26 0.94
CA ILE A 26 -8.85 -19.84 -0.34
C ILE A 26 -7.42 -20.36 -0.20
N ALA A 27 -7.24 -21.67 -0.03
CA ALA A 27 -5.92 -22.27 0.20
C ALA A 27 -4.92 -22.02 -0.95
N ALA A 28 -5.41 -21.81 -2.16
CA ALA A 28 -4.59 -21.51 -3.34
C ALA A 28 -4.26 -20.01 -3.51
N PHE A 29 -4.91 -19.13 -2.75
CA PHE A 29 -4.82 -17.68 -2.91
C PHE A 29 -4.93 -17.00 -1.54
N PRO A 30 -3.79 -16.62 -0.91
CA PRO A 30 -3.77 -15.92 0.36
C PRO A 30 -4.44 -14.53 0.29
N LEU A 31 -5.77 -14.52 0.43
CA LEU A 31 -6.60 -13.36 0.13
C LEU A 31 -6.36 -12.19 1.09
N GLY A 32 -6.03 -12.47 2.35
CA GLY A 32 -5.70 -11.44 3.34
C GLY A 32 -4.42 -10.69 3.00
N THR A 33 -3.35 -11.41 2.66
CA THR A 33 -2.08 -10.80 2.23
C THR A 33 -2.25 -10.01 0.94
N PHE A 34 -2.97 -10.56 -0.05
CA PHE A 34 -3.34 -9.82 -1.26
C PHE A 34 -4.08 -8.53 -0.96
N THR A 35 -5.14 -8.62 -0.14
CA THR A 35 -5.99 -7.46 0.20
C THR A 35 -5.20 -6.40 0.95
N ALA A 36 -4.36 -6.80 1.91
CA ALA A 36 -3.51 -5.88 2.66
C ALA A 36 -2.54 -5.13 1.74
N ASN A 37 -1.89 -5.84 0.80
CA ASN A 37 -0.98 -5.24 -0.16
C ASN A 37 -1.69 -4.27 -1.10
N VAL A 38 -2.79 -4.67 -1.74
CA VAL A 38 -3.53 -3.80 -2.67
C VAL A 38 -4.12 -2.59 -1.96
N LEU A 39 -4.71 -2.76 -0.76
CA LEU A 39 -5.25 -1.66 0.02
C LEU A 39 -4.14 -0.69 0.45
N GLY A 40 -3.01 -1.20 0.94
CA GLY A 40 -1.87 -0.35 1.32
C GLY A 40 -1.28 0.40 0.13
N THR A 41 -1.18 -0.23 -1.04
CA THR A 41 -0.78 0.45 -2.28
C THR A 41 -1.76 1.55 -2.67
N ALA A 42 -3.07 1.33 -2.54
CA ALA A 42 -4.08 2.33 -2.84
C ALA A 42 -3.96 3.56 -1.91
N VAL A 43 -3.85 3.30 -0.59
CA VAL A 43 -3.71 4.37 0.41
C VAL A 43 -2.41 5.15 0.20
N LEU A 44 -1.31 4.47 -0.14
CA LEU A 44 -0.04 5.11 -0.47
C LEU A 44 -0.19 6.05 -1.68
N GLY A 45 -0.85 5.59 -2.75
CA GLY A 45 -1.11 6.43 -3.93
C GLY A 45 -1.92 7.69 -3.60
N ILE A 46 -2.98 7.55 -2.80
CA ILE A 46 -3.82 8.69 -2.40
C ILE A 46 -3.03 9.66 -1.53
N ALA A 47 -2.25 9.16 -0.56
CA ALA A 47 -1.43 10.00 0.31
C ALA A 47 -0.38 10.78 -0.50
N TYR A 48 0.27 10.10 -1.44
CA TYR A 48 1.23 10.69 -2.35
C TYR A 48 0.61 11.83 -3.16
N ASP A 49 -0.54 11.58 -3.80
CA ASP A 49 -1.20 12.58 -4.63
C ASP A 49 -1.63 13.80 -3.81
N LEU A 50 -2.15 13.58 -2.59
CA LEU A 50 -2.51 14.67 -1.70
C LEU A 50 -1.30 15.53 -1.33
N GLN A 51 -0.13 14.92 -1.11
CA GLN A 51 1.12 15.61 -0.77
C GLN A 51 1.68 16.45 -1.93
N HIS A 52 1.40 16.03 -3.17
CA HIS A 52 1.88 16.68 -4.39
C HIS A 52 0.84 17.61 -5.02
N SER A 53 -0.41 17.54 -4.58
CA SER A 53 -1.46 18.50 -4.88
C SER A 53 -1.40 19.73 -3.96
N SER A 54 -2.10 20.80 -4.32
CA SER A 54 -2.27 21.97 -3.46
C SER A 54 -3.13 21.71 -2.20
N ALA A 55 -3.65 20.49 -2.00
CA ALA A 55 -4.55 20.15 -0.89
C ALA A 55 -3.81 20.01 0.45
N ALA A 56 -2.56 19.53 0.46
CA ALA A 56 -1.75 19.37 1.67
C ALA A 56 -0.69 20.46 1.76
N SER A 57 -1.12 21.72 1.77
CA SER A 57 -0.20 22.86 1.68
C SER A 57 0.59 23.16 2.97
N SER A 58 0.30 22.48 4.09
CA SER A 58 0.97 22.74 5.39
C SER A 58 2.08 21.73 5.69
N VAL A 59 3.14 22.18 6.38
CA VAL A 59 4.24 21.31 6.82
C VAL A 59 3.73 20.12 7.65
N VAL A 60 2.79 20.36 8.58
CA VAL A 60 2.23 19.29 9.42
C VAL A 60 1.42 18.30 8.57
N GLY A 61 0.65 18.79 7.59
CA GLY A 61 -0.08 17.92 6.67
C GLY A 61 0.84 16.97 5.90
N CYS A 62 1.94 17.49 5.36
CA CYS A 62 2.95 16.66 4.70
C CYS A 62 3.58 15.62 5.63
N GLN A 63 3.88 15.96 6.88
CA GLN A 63 4.45 15.02 7.84
C GLN A 63 3.48 13.91 8.23
N VAL A 64 2.17 14.21 8.30
CA VAL A 64 1.12 13.22 8.54
C VAL A 64 0.99 12.29 7.35
N LEU A 65 0.94 12.82 6.12
CA LEU A 65 0.88 12.01 4.89
C LEU A 65 2.09 11.10 4.75
N GLN A 66 3.30 11.62 4.99
CA GLN A 66 4.51 10.80 5.01
C GLN A 66 4.46 9.73 6.13
N GLY A 67 3.85 10.05 7.27
CA GLY A 67 3.60 9.08 8.33
C GLY A 67 2.66 7.95 7.92
N ILE A 68 1.66 8.24 7.08
CA ILE A 68 0.75 7.25 6.51
C ILE A 68 1.46 6.38 5.46
N GLU A 69 2.27 6.99 4.59
CA GLU A 69 3.05 6.28 3.57
C GLU A 69 4.07 5.33 4.21
N ASP A 70 5.00 5.87 4.99
CA ASP A 70 6.12 5.10 5.55
C ASP A 70 5.69 4.22 6.74
N GLY A 71 4.72 4.69 7.53
CA GLY A 71 4.26 3.99 8.74
C GLY A 71 3.12 3.02 8.45
N PHE A 72 1.93 3.56 8.17
CA PHE A 72 0.72 2.72 7.97
C PHE A 72 0.87 1.79 6.78
N CYS A 73 1.15 2.32 5.57
CA CYS A 73 1.26 1.51 4.36
C CYS A 73 2.47 0.59 4.41
N GLY A 74 3.60 1.07 4.94
CA GLY A 74 4.79 0.25 5.17
C GLY A 74 4.55 -0.96 6.09
N ALA A 75 3.69 -0.83 7.11
CA ALA A 75 3.36 -1.93 8.02
C ALA A 75 2.16 -2.78 7.58
N LEU A 76 1.24 -2.21 6.79
CA LEU A 76 0.07 -2.87 6.23
C LEU A 76 0.44 -3.76 5.03
N THR A 77 1.36 -3.30 4.19
CA THR A 77 1.87 -4.10 3.07
C THR A 77 3.00 -5.02 3.52
N THR A 78 3.27 -6.07 2.75
CA THR A 78 4.37 -7.00 3.03
C THR A 78 4.83 -7.72 1.77
N VAL A 79 6.14 -7.66 1.52
CA VAL A 79 6.82 -8.47 0.49
C VAL A 79 7.29 -9.79 1.08
N SER A 80 7.78 -9.81 2.32
CA SER A 80 8.33 -11.01 2.95
C SER A 80 7.30 -12.13 3.10
N THR A 81 6.09 -11.82 3.58
CA THR A 81 5.00 -12.82 3.67
C THR A 81 4.53 -13.25 2.29
N TRP A 82 4.43 -12.31 1.33
CA TRP A 82 4.03 -12.62 -0.04
C TRP A 82 5.01 -13.58 -0.73
N VAL A 83 6.32 -13.37 -0.57
CA VAL A 83 7.36 -14.26 -1.11
C VAL A 83 7.29 -15.66 -0.47
N LEU A 84 7.12 -15.75 0.85
CA LEU A 84 6.96 -17.04 1.53
C LEU A 84 5.70 -17.80 1.06
N GLU A 85 4.60 -17.09 0.83
CA GLU A 85 3.39 -17.67 0.28
C GLU A 85 3.59 -18.17 -1.17
N LEU A 86 4.35 -17.45 -1.98
CA LEU A 86 4.67 -17.90 -3.35
C LEU A 86 5.51 -19.17 -3.36
N ASP A 87 6.50 -19.27 -2.47
CA ASP A 87 7.37 -20.44 -2.34
C ASP A 87 6.60 -21.69 -1.86
N THR A 88 5.61 -21.49 -0.98
CA THR A 88 4.82 -22.60 -0.40
C THR A 88 3.67 -23.08 -1.28
N LEU A 89 3.20 -22.26 -2.23
CA LEU A 89 2.11 -22.62 -3.14
C LEU A 89 2.56 -23.58 -4.25
N ARG A 90 1.62 -24.38 -4.76
CA ARG A 90 1.84 -25.14 -6.00
C ARG A 90 2.12 -24.16 -7.14
N LEU A 91 3.06 -24.52 -8.02
CA LEU A 91 3.57 -23.66 -9.10
C LEU A 91 2.48 -22.89 -9.86
N ARG A 92 1.41 -23.57 -10.31
CA ARG A 92 0.30 -22.93 -11.03
C ARG A 92 -0.41 -21.87 -10.19
N HIS A 93 -0.66 -22.14 -8.91
CA HIS A 93 -1.30 -21.20 -8.00
C HIS A 93 -0.35 -20.04 -7.65
N ALA A 94 0.94 -20.31 -7.47
CA ALA A 94 1.94 -19.28 -7.23
C ALA A 94 2.00 -18.26 -8.39
N TYR A 95 2.01 -18.73 -9.65
CA TYR A 95 1.98 -17.82 -10.81
C TYR A 95 0.72 -16.97 -10.88
N VAL A 96 -0.47 -17.57 -10.64
CA VAL A 96 -1.73 -16.83 -10.65
C VAL A 96 -1.76 -15.81 -9.50
N TYR A 97 -1.45 -16.24 -8.28
CA TYR A 97 -1.42 -15.39 -7.09
C TYR A 97 -0.42 -14.24 -7.26
N GLY A 98 0.83 -14.55 -7.60
CA GLY A 98 1.88 -13.55 -7.78
C GLY A 98 1.57 -12.59 -8.92
N GLY A 99 1.11 -13.11 -10.07
CA GLY A 99 0.71 -12.29 -11.20
C GLY A 99 -0.45 -11.35 -10.87
N CYS A 100 -1.50 -11.85 -10.23
CA CYS A 100 -2.62 -11.04 -9.78
C CYS A 100 -2.19 -9.96 -8.77
N SER A 101 -1.36 -10.30 -7.78
CA SER A 101 -0.86 -9.34 -6.79
C SER A 101 -0.13 -8.18 -7.46
N ILE A 102 0.78 -8.47 -8.39
CA ILE A 102 1.56 -7.43 -9.09
C ILE A 102 0.65 -6.60 -10.00
N LEU A 103 -0.15 -7.26 -10.87
CA LEU A 103 -0.96 -6.56 -11.87
C LEU A 103 -2.02 -5.66 -11.22
N VAL A 104 -2.67 -6.13 -10.14
CA VAL A 104 -3.69 -5.34 -9.44
C VAL A 104 -3.05 -4.20 -8.67
N ALA A 105 -1.94 -4.43 -7.94
CA ALA A 105 -1.26 -3.35 -7.22
C ALA A 105 -0.72 -2.28 -8.19
N LEU A 106 -0.10 -2.70 -9.29
CA LEU A 106 0.39 -1.79 -10.33
C LEU A 106 -0.76 -1.03 -10.99
N GLY A 107 -1.84 -1.72 -11.38
CA GLY A 107 -3.02 -1.08 -11.95
C GLY A 107 -3.68 -0.10 -10.98
N CYS A 108 -3.72 -0.44 -9.69
CA CYS A 108 -4.29 0.42 -8.66
C CYS A 108 -3.49 1.72 -8.51
N ILE A 109 -2.16 1.62 -8.39
CA ILE A 109 -1.33 2.82 -8.23
C ILE A 109 -1.28 3.68 -9.48
N THR A 110 -1.33 3.09 -10.69
CA THR A 110 -1.37 3.85 -11.93
C THR A 110 -2.71 4.57 -12.12
N VAL A 111 -3.83 3.97 -11.72
CA VAL A 111 -5.14 4.64 -11.77
C VAL A 111 -5.22 5.80 -10.79
N ILE A 112 -4.58 5.68 -9.62
CA ILE A 112 -4.59 6.72 -8.59
C ILE A 112 -3.63 7.85 -8.96
N MET A 113 -2.33 7.55 -9.08
CA MET A 113 -1.30 8.56 -9.34
C MET A 113 -1.29 9.07 -10.78
N GLY A 114 -1.73 8.26 -11.74
CA GLY A 114 -1.64 8.55 -13.17
C GLY A 114 -2.28 9.87 -13.57
N PRO A 115 -3.55 10.14 -13.21
CA PRO A 115 -4.22 11.41 -13.51
C PRO A 115 -3.43 12.64 -13.06
N LEU A 116 -3.00 12.68 -11.80
CA LEU A 116 -2.23 13.82 -11.26
C LEU A 116 -0.90 13.99 -12.00
N ARG A 117 -0.21 12.88 -12.28
CA ARG A 117 1.07 12.87 -12.99
C ARG A 117 0.94 13.32 -14.44
N TRP A 118 -0.11 12.95 -15.13
CA TRP A 118 -0.32 13.33 -16.52
C TRP A 118 -0.75 14.79 -16.67
N THR A 119 -1.38 15.39 -15.65
CA THR A 119 -1.79 16.80 -15.68
C THR A 119 -0.71 17.76 -15.19
N GLU A 120 -0.07 17.46 -14.06
CA GLU A 120 0.85 18.39 -13.37
C GLU A 120 2.33 18.00 -13.52
N GLY A 121 2.61 16.75 -13.94
CA GLY A 121 3.98 16.24 -14.07
C GLY A 121 4.60 15.78 -12.74
N PHE A 122 5.93 15.70 -12.71
CA PHE A 122 6.70 15.33 -11.52
C PHE A 122 7.07 16.56 -10.68
N THR A 123 6.05 17.21 -10.11
CA THR A 123 6.26 18.31 -9.16
C THR A 123 6.79 17.78 -7.82
N PRO A 124 7.59 18.56 -7.08
CA PRO A 124 7.96 18.23 -5.71
C PRO A 124 6.76 18.42 -4.77
N PRO A 125 6.77 17.78 -3.58
CA PRO A 125 5.68 17.90 -2.62
C PRO A 125 5.49 19.37 -2.17
N VAL A 126 4.24 19.82 -2.11
CA VAL A 126 3.89 21.24 -1.89
C VAL A 126 3.72 21.52 -0.39
N CYS A 127 4.78 21.32 0.38
CA CYS A 127 4.79 21.55 1.81
C CYS A 127 5.16 23.01 2.13
N ARG A 128 4.19 23.92 2.12
CA ARG A 128 4.41 25.33 2.48
C ARG A 128 4.19 25.55 3.98
N THR A 129 4.88 26.55 4.53
CA THR A 129 4.77 26.98 5.93
C THR A 129 3.48 27.73 6.19
#